data_AF-A0A842K444-F1
#
_entry.id   AF-A0A842K444-F1
#
_cell.length_a   1.000
_cell.length_b   1.000
_cell.length_c   1.000
_cell.angle_alpha   90.00
_cell.angle_beta   90.00
_cell.angle_gamma   90.00
#
_symmetry.space_group_name_H-M   'P 1'
#
loop_
_entity.id
_entity.type
_entity.pdbx_description
1 polymer ?
#
loop_
_entity_poly.entity_id
_entity_poly.type
_entity_poly.pdbx_seq_one_letter_code
_entity_poly.pdbx_strand_id
1 'polypeptide(L)'
;MTAPATTPGMVTSGIMPLSPDHRRTSAIRARRYFAGAPATLVYLFTLLVTWWTVQGTDPNLTHHLIVSASTNLHNMQTDPLQVLVASAFWTDSTGFPWLMVAGFLLVMVAAERRLGTRRWIATFAAGHIGATLVTVTGICYALDHNMLAVDIAHTTDVGASYGFYAVTAAFIMHFTGRLRVIAASALTGYLVVAALYGQSFTDYGHLAAIAIGFAVHPVATLVCRRWGRSRLAAPAATVS
;
A
#
# COMPACT_ATOMS: atom_id res chain seq x y z
N MET A 1 62.75 -38.78 -30.72
CA MET A 1 62.36 -38.31 -29.37
C MET A 1 62.92 -36.90 -29.27
N THR A 2 62.14 -35.82 -29.30
CA THR A 2 61.07 -35.40 -28.39
C THR A 2 60.08 -34.44 -29.10
N ALA A 3 58.78 -34.59 -28.88
CA ALA A 3 57.73 -33.70 -29.39
C ALA A 3 57.60 -32.42 -28.53
N PRO A 4 57.21 -31.26 -29.09
CA PRO A 4 56.92 -30.07 -28.30
C PRO A 4 55.49 -30.10 -27.75
N ALA A 5 55.37 -29.70 -26.47
CA ALA A 5 54.12 -29.65 -25.72
C ALA A 5 53.19 -28.52 -26.22
N THR A 6 51.91 -28.84 -26.42
CA THR A 6 50.84 -27.87 -26.65
C THR A 6 50.27 -27.39 -25.32
N THR A 7 50.42 -26.10 -25.03
CA THR A 7 49.78 -25.42 -23.90
C THR A 7 48.31 -25.12 -24.23
N PRO A 8 47.33 -25.44 -23.35
CA PRO A 8 45.94 -25.07 -23.57
C PRO A 8 45.75 -23.56 -23.35
N GLY A 9 45.16 -22.88 -24.35
CA GLY A 9 44.79 -21.47 -24.24
C GLY A 9 43.72 -21.24 -23.17
N MET A 10 43.99 -20.30 -22.29
CA MET A 10 43.07 -19.78 -21.28
C MET A 10 41.89 -19.06 -21.96
N VAL A 11 40.69 -19.64 -21.90
CA VAL A 11 39.47 -18.99 -22.36
C VAL A 11 39.09 -17.93 -21.33
N THR A 12 39.50 -16.68 -21.56
CA THR A 12 39.00 -15.52 -20.83
C THR A 12 37.52 -15.34 -21.17
N SER A 13 36.64 -15.72 -20.23
CA SER A 13 35.22 -15.41 -20.29
C SER A 13 35.01 -13.89 -20.16
N GLY A 14 35.14 -13.18 -21.28
CA GLY A 14 34.83 -11.77 -21.37
C GLY A 14 33.35 -11.55 -21.07
N ILE A 15 33.05 -10.75 -20.05
CA ILE A 15 31.70 -10.24 -19.79
C ILE A 15 31.29 -9.44 -21.03
N MET A 16 30.50 -10.04 -21.92
CA MET A 16 30.02 -9.39 -23.14
C MET A 16 29.16 -8.18 -22.74
N PRO A 17 29.57 -6.94 -23.04
CA PRO A 17 28.76 -5.78 -22.73
C PRO A 17 27.47 -5.83 -23.55
N LEU A 18 26.33 -5.78 -22.85
CA LEU A 18 25.00 -5.76 -23.49
C LEU A 18 24.94 -4.67 -24.56
N SER A 19 24.49 -5.02 -25.77
CA SER A 19 24.45 -4.10 -26.90
C SER A 19 23.57 -2.86 -26.62
N PRO A 20 23.90 -1.69 -27.20
CA PRO A 20 23.13 -0.45 -27.01
C PRO A 20 21.63 -0.58 -27.29
N ASP A 21 21.23 -1.45 -28.23
CA ASP A 21 19.84 -1.73 -28.57
C ASP A 21 19.05 -2.38 -27.43
N HIS A 22 19.70 -3.22 -26.62
CA HIS A 22 19.07 -3.82 -25.43
C HIS A 22 18.81 -2.79 -24.32
N ARG A 23 19.68 -1.79 -24.18
CA ARG A 23 19.49 -0.70 -23.20
C ARG A 23 18.32 0.21 -23.58
N ARG A 24 18.19 0.53 -24.86
CA ARG A 24 17.10 1.39 -25.36
C ARG A 24 15.74 0.70 -25.25
N THR A 25 15.69 -0.60 -25.55
CA THR A 25 14.45 -1.40 -25.45
C THR A 25 14.03 -1.67 -24.00
N SER A 26 14.99 -1.92 -23.09
CA SER A 26 14.70 -2.07 -21.66
C SER A 26 14.21 -0.77 -21.01
N ALA A 27 14.81 0.38 -21.35
CA ALA A 27 14.36 1.68 -20.86
C ALA A 27 12.91 2.02 -21.31
N ILE A 28 12.57 1.73 -22.57
CA ILE A 28 11.20 1.91 -23.07
C ILE A 28 10.21 1.00 -22.34
N ARG A 29 10.58 -0.26 -22.06
CA ARG A 29 9.74 -1.20 -21.30
C ARG A 29 9.53 -0.73 -19.86
N ALA A 30 10.59 -0.33 -19.18
CA ALA A 30 10.50 0.23 -17.82
C ALA A 30 9.61 1.48 -17.79
N ARG A 31 9.82 2.42 -18.72
CA ARG A 31 8.98 3.62 -18.83
C ARG A 31 7.50 3.28 -19.04
N ARG A 32 7.19 2.33 -19.93
CA ARG A 32 5.79 1.89 -20.17
C ARG A 32 5.21 1.15 -18.96
N TYR A 33 6.03 0.45 -18.20
CA TYR A 33 5.61 -0.23 -16.98
C TYR A 33 5.16 0.80 -15.93
N PHE A 34 6.03 1.74 -15.58
CA PHE A 34 5.76 2.80 -14.61
C PHE A 34 4.67 3.77 -15.08
N ALA A 35 4.64 4.14 -16.35
CA ALA A 35 3.58 5.01 -16.91
C ALA A 35 2.17 4.39 -16.83
N GLY A 36 2.06 3.08 -16.59
CA GLY A 36 0.77 2.42 -16.36
C GLY A 36 0.30 2.44 -14.90
N ALA A 37 1.01 3.12 -14.00
CA ALA A 37 0.64 3.27 -12.59
C ALA A 37 0.71 4.74 -12.13
N PRO A 38 -0.06 5.66 -12.76
CA PRO A 38 0.03 7.09 -12.47
C PRO A 38 -0.35 7.43 -11.02
N ALA A 39 -1.36 6.80 -10.42
CA ALA A 39 -1.77 7.15 -9.06
C ALA A 39 -0.70 6.77 -8.03
N THR A 40 -0.09 5.60 -8.19
CA THR A 40 1.02 5.12 -7.35
C THR A 40 2.19 6.08 -7.40
N LEU A 41 2.59 6.52 -8.60
CA LEU A 41 3.74 7.40 -8.78
C LEU A 41 3.47 8.81 -8.26
N VAL A 42 2.29 9.37 -8.53
CA VAL A 42 1.89 10.68 -8.01
C VAL A 42 1.83 10.64 -6.49
N TYR A 43 1.21 9.62 -5.92
CA TYR A 43 1.09 9.49 -4.48
C TYR A 43 2.44 9.25 -3.80
N LEU A 44 3.30 8.39 -4.35
CA LEU A 44 4.68 8.21 -3.86
C LEU A 44 5.46 9.53 -3.93
N PHE A 45 5.33 10.29 -5.02
CA PHE A 45 5.95 11.60 -5.14
C PHE A 45 5.45 12.55 -4.05
N THR A 46 4.15 12.60 -3.79
CA THR A 46 3.58 13.39 -2.69
C THR A 46 4.17 12.98 -1.34
N LEU A 47 4.26 11.68 -1.04
CA LEU A 47 4.85 11.18 0.21
C LEU A 47 6.34 11.54 0.34
N LEU A 48 7.09 11.54 -0.76
CA LEU A 48 8.49 11.96 -0.76
C LEU A 48 8.65 13.47 -0.54
N VAL A 49 7.74 14.27 -1.09
CA VAL A 49 7.71 15.72 -0.86
C VAL A 49 7.39 16.02 0.60
N THR A 50 6.35 15.40 1.18
CA THR A 50 5.98 15.63 2.58
C THR A 50 7.07 15.13 3.53
N TRP A 51 7.64 13.95 3.27
CA TRP A 51 8.82 13.48 3.98
C TRP A 51 9.97 14.49 3.91
N TRP A 52 10.33 14.98 2.71
CA TRP A 52 11.40 15.96 2.54
C TRP A 52 11.13 17.26 3.31
N THR A 53 9.88 17.74 3.30
CA THR A 53 9.46 18.92 4.08
C THR A 53 9.75 18.73 5.56
N VAL A 54 9.36 17.59 6.13
CA VAL A 54 9.59 17.28 7.55
C VAL A 54 11.08 17.25 7.89
N GLN A 55 11.90 16.67 7.01
CA GLN A 55 13.36 16.63 7.22
C GLN A 55 14.04 18.01 7.21
N GLY A 56 13.41 19.01 6.58
CA GLY A 56 13.92 20.37 6.49
C GLY A 56 13.44 21.31 7.60
N THR A 57 12.46 20.89 8.40
CA THR A 57 11.90 21.68 9.51
C THR A 57 12.55 21.34 10.85
N ASP A 58 12.47 22.26 11.82
CA ASP A 58 12.91 21.95 13.17
C ASP A 58 12.03 20.86 13.83
N PRO A 59 12.54 20.16 14.87
CA PRO A 59 11.82 19.05 15.49
C PRO A 59 10.47 19.43 16.10
N ASN A 60 10.31 20.66 16.62
CA ASN A 60 9.05 21.09 17.22
C ASN A 60 8.00 21.31 16.13
N LEU A 61 8.36 21.99 15.04
CA LEU A 61 7.48 22.18 13.89
C LEU A 61 7.09 20.84 13.25
N THR A 62 8.06 19.92 13.11
CA THR A 62 7.80 18.54 12.66
C THR A 62 6.73 17.87 13.51
N HIS A 63 6.90 17.89 14.83
CA HIS A 63 5.94 17.29 15.75
C HIS A 63 4.55 17.91 15.60
N HIS A 64 4.45 19.24 15.52
CA HIS A 64 3.16 19.92 15.32
C HIS A 64 2.49 19.58 13.98
N LEU A 65 3.25 19.48 12.89
CA LEU A 65 2.73 19.07 11.58
C LEU A 65 2.17 17.64 11.62
N ILE A 66 2.92 16.71 12.22
CA ILE A 66 2.50 15.31 12.33
C ILE A 66 1.27 15.17 13.24
N VAL A 67 1.28 15.81 14.42
CA VAL A 67 0.15 15.77 15.35
C VAL A 67 -1.09 16.40 14.76
N SER A 68 -0.99 17.53 14.04
CA SER A 68 -2.16 18.17 13.42
C SER A 68 -2.74 17.38 12.24
N ALA A 69 -1.92 16.61 11.53
CA ALA A 69 -2.37 15.75 10.44
C ALA A 69 -2.86 14.36 10.90
N SER A 70 -2.58 13.98 12.15
CA SER A 70 -2.85 12.65 12.69
C SER A 70 -4.33 12.35 12.86
N THR A 71 -4.74 11.12 12.54
CA THR A 71 -6.05 10.56 12.91
C THR A 71 -6.07 10.07 14.36
N ASN A 72 -5.49 10.86 15.27
CA ASN A 72 -5.61 10.59 16.70
C ASN A 72 -7.05 10.86 17.14
N LEU A 73 -7.44 10.32 18.29
CA LEU A 73 -8.83 10.38 18.73
C LEU A 73 -9.30 11.82 18.92
N HIS A 74 -8.46 12.70 19.48
CA HIS A 74 -8.79 14.11 19.66
C HIS A 74 -9.12 14.81 18.34
N ASN A 75 -8.25 14.70 17.33
CA ASN A 75 -8.47 15.33 16.04
C ASN A 75 -9.65 14.73 15.27
N MET A 76 -9.91 13.42 15.44
CA MET A 76 -11.08 12.76 14.86
C MET A 76 -12.40 13.27 15.45
N GLN A 77 -12.39 13.83 16.66
CA GLN A 77 -13.56 14.47 17.26
C GLN A 77 -13.76 15.90 16.74
N THR A 78 -12.67 16.62 16.45
CA THR A 78 -12.73 18.03 16.05
C THR A 78 -12.91 18.20 14.54
N ASP A 79 -12.03 17.58 13.72
CA ASP A 79 -11.95 17.80 12.27
C ASP A 79 -11.81 16.47 11.48
N PRO A 80 -12.74 15.51 11.62
CA PRO A 80 -12.57 14.13 11.15
C PRO A 80 -12.25 14.01 9.66
N LEU A 81 -12.95 14.77 8.81
CA LEU A 81 -12.76 14.69 7.36
C LEU A 81 -11.38 15.19 6.93
N GLN A 82 -10.89 16.25 7.57
CA GLN A 82 -9.59 16.81 7.28
C GLN A 82 -8.49 15.83 7.66
N VAL A 83 -8.52 15.29 8.88
CA VAL A 83 -7.44 14.40 9.35
C VAL A 83 -7.46 13.03 8.66
N LEU A 84 -8.63 12.51 8.28
CA LEU A 84 -8.72 11.29 7.45
C LEU A 84 -7.98 11.43 6.11
N VAL A 85 -8.06 12.61 5.50
CA VAL A 85 -7.37 12.89 4.24
C VAL A 85 -5.90 13.21 4.52
N ALA A 86 -5.64 14.14 5.45
CA ALA A 86 -4.29 14.62 5.74
C ALA A 86 -3.37 13.48 6.19
N SER A 87 -3.81 12.62 7.11
CA SER A 87 -3.00 11.54 7.67
C SER A 87 -2.44 10.60 6.62
N ALA A 88 -3.16 10.39 5.51
CA ALA A 88 -2.70 9.56 4.40
C ALA A 88 -1.43 10.12 3.73
N PHE A 89 -1.16 11.42 3.81
CA PHE A 89 -0.05 12.06 3.09
C PHE A 89 1.16 12.39 3.95
N TRP A 90 1.10 12.17 5.27
CA TRP A 90 2.21 12.43 6.18
C TRP A 90 2.88 11.12 6.61
N THR A 91 4.16 11.21 6.97
CA THR A 91 4.95 10.10 7.50
C THR A 91 5.83 10.64 8.62
N ASP A 92 5.94 9.88 9.69
CA ASP A 92 6.73 10.20 10.89
C ASP A 92 8.12 9.52 10.88
N SER A 93 8.47 8.86 9.78
CA SER A 93 9.74 8.14 9.63
C SER A 93 10.94 9.08 9.66
N THR A 94 11.83 8.88 10.64
CA THR A 94 13.14 9.54 10.70
C THR A 94 14.11 8.89 9.71
N GLY A 95 14.67 9.68 8.78
CA GLY A 95 15.62 9.20 7.77
C GLY A 95 14.95 8.77 6.45
N PHE A 96 15.76 8.40 5.45
CA PHE A 96 15.24 8.17 4.11
C PHE A 96 14.32 6.93 4.04
N PRO A 97 13.11 7.04 3.46
CA PRO A 97 12.06 6.03 3.58
C PRO A 97 12.22 4.91 2.52
N TRP A 98 13.35 4.21 2.53
CA TRP A 98 13.71 3.20 1.52
C TRP A 98 12.66 2.10 1.36
N LEU A 99 12.12 1.58 2.47
CA LEU A 99 11.13 0.51 2.46
C LEU A 99 9.80 0.96 1.84
N MET A 100 9.37 2.19 2.15
CA MET A 100 8.20 2.78 1.52
C MET A 100 8.42 2.90 0.01
N VAL A 101 9.53 3.51 -0.42
CA VAL A 101 9.85 3.66 -1.85
C VAL A 101 9.87 2.31 -2.55
N ALA A 102 10.55 1.31 -1.98
CA ALA A 102 10.62 -0.04 -2.55
C ALA A 102 9.22 -0.69 -2.61
N GLY A 103 8.44 -0.62 -1.54
CA GLY A 103 7.08 -1.15 -1.49
C GLY A 103 6.17 -0.53 -2.55
N PHE A 104 6.23 0.79 -2.73
CA PHE A 104 5.45 1.47 -3.75
C PHE A 104 5.89 1.07 -5.17
N LEU A 105 7.19 1.07 -5.46
CA LEU A 105 7.70 0.76 -6.79
C LEU A 105 7.54 -0.71 -7.18
N LEU A 106 7.67 -1.64 -6.22
CA LEU A 106 7.61 -3.09 -6.49
C LEU A 106 6.19 -3.63 -6.39
N VAL A 107 5.42 -3.22 -5.38
CA VAL A 107 4.09 -3.79 -5.09
C VAL A 107 3.00 -2.89 -5.64
N MET A 108 2.99 -1.59 -5.31
CA MET A 108 1.87 -0.72 -5.65
C MET A 108 1.77 -0.45 -7.15
N VAL A 109 2.90 -0.32 -7.85
CA VAL A 109 2.90 -0.19 -9.33
C VAL A 109 2.31 -1.45 -9.97
N ALA A 110 2.72 -2.64 -9.50
CA ALA A 110 2.17 -3.90 -10.00
C ALA A 110 0.66 -4.02 -9.69
N ALA A 111 0.25 -3.64 -8.48
CA ALA A 111 -1.13 -3.63 -8.03
C ALA A 111 -2.00 -2.69 -8.86
N GLU A 112 -1.58 -1.44 -9.08
CA GLU A 112 -2.33 -0.47 -9.85
C GLU A 112 -2.51 -0.92 -11.30
N ARG A 113 -1.47 -1.47 -11.92
CA ARG A 113 -1.55 -2.01 -13.27
C ARG A 113 -2.53 -3.18 -13.37
N ARG A 114 -2.62 -3.99 -12.32
CA ARG A 114 -3.50 -5.17 -12.31
C ARG A 114 -4.95 -4.83 -11.99
N LEU A 115 -5.16 -3.92 -11.04
CA LEU A 115 -6.47 -3.47 -10.58
C LEU A 115 -7.08 -2.41 -11.51
N GLY A 116 -6.23 -1.61 -12.15
CA GLY A 116 -6.57 -0.33 -12.76
C GLY A 116 -6.62 0.80 -11.73
N THR A 117 -6.22 2.00 -12.14
CA THR A 117 -6.09 3.19 -11.29
C THR A 117 -7.32 3.48 -10.43
N ARG A 118 -8.54 3.42 -11.00
CA ARG A 118 -9.78 3.69 -10.24
C ARG A 118 -10.00 2.72 -9.09
N ARG A 119 -9.79 1.43 -9.32
CA ARG A 119 -9.98 0.40 -8.29
C ARG A 119 -8.87 0.45 -7.25
N TRP A 120 -7.64 0.77 -7.67
CA TRP A 120 -6.53 1.04 -6.77
C TRP A 120 -6.86 2.18 -5.82
N ILE A 121 -7.29 3.35 -6.33
CA ILE A 121 -7.66 4.51 -5.50
C ILE A 121 -8.81 4.17 -4.55
N ALA A 122 -9.87 3.54 -5.06
CA ALA A 122 -11.02 3.17 -4.23
C ALA A 122 -10.65 2.17 -3.12
N THR A 123 -9.79 1.19 -3.42
CA THR A 123 -9.32 0.21 -2.43
C THR A 123 -8.41 0.87 -1.39
N PHE A 124 -7.52 1.76 -1.84
CA PHE A 124 -6.64 2.53 -0.97
C PHE A 124 -7.47 3.37 0.01
N ALA A 125 -8.43 4.16 -0.50
CA ALA A 125 -9.28 5.01 0.30
C ALA A 125 -10.16 4.21 1.27
N ALA A 126 -10.77 3.11 0.81
CA ALA A 126 -11.60 2.24 1.65
C ALA A 126 -10.77 1.58 2.77
N GLY A 127 -9.57 1.13 2.45
CA GLY A 127 -8.62 0.58 3.43
C GLY A 127 -8.20 1.60 4.45
N HIS A 128 -7.77 2.78 4.00
CA HIS A 128 -7.33 3.89 4.86
C HIS A 128 -8.44 4.34 5.80
N ILE A 129 -9.56 4.81 5.24
CA ILE A 129 -10.68 5.35 6.02
C ILE A 129 -11.30 4.25 6.89
N GLY A 130 -11.54 3.07 6.32
CA GLY A 130 -12.18 1.98 7.05
C GLY A 130 -11.34 1.46 8.22
N ALA A 131 -10.03 1.30 8.03
CA ALA A 131 -9.14 0.89 9.11
C ALA A 131 -9.06 1.97 10.20
N THR A 132 -8.93 3.26 9.83
CA THR A 132 -8.94 4.37 10.79
C THR A 132 -10.23 4.40 11.60
N LEU A 133 -11.40 4.20 10.98
CA LEU A 133 -12.67 4.20 11.71
C LEU A 133 -12.74 3.02 12.69
N VAL A 134 -12.24 1.84 12.30
CA VAL A 134 -12.17 0.67 13.18
C VAL A 134 -11.24 0.93 14.36
N THR A 135 -10.05 1.49 14.14
CA THR A 135 -9.09 1.78 15.22
C THR A 135 -9.63 2.83 16.18
N VAL A 136 -10.13 3.96 15.66
CA VAL A 136 -10.71 5.04 16.48
C VAL A 136 -11.89 4.52 17.31
N THR A 137 -12.80 3.74 16.72
CA THR A 137 -13.93 3.14 17.45
C THR A 137 -13.45 2.19 18.55
N GLY A 138 -12.44 1.37 18.27
CA GLY A 138 -11.82 0.48 19.25
C GLY A 138 -11.17 1.23 20.41
N ILE A 139 -10.47 2.33 20.13
CA ILE A 139 -9.86 3.20 21.15
C ILE A 139 -10.95 3.84 22.02
N CYS A 140 -12.01 4.41 21.43
CA CYS A 140 -13.14 4.96 22.18
C CYS A 140 -13.72 3.93 23.14
N TYR A 141 -14.04 2.74 22.62
CA TYR A 141 -14.60 1.65 23.42
C TYR A 141 -13.68 1.27 24.59
N ALA A 142 -12.38 1.14 24.34
CA ALA A 142 -11.42 0.74 25.35
C ALA A 142 -11.20 1.83 26.43
N LEU A 143 -11.27 3.12 26.06
CA LEU A 143 -11.25 4.23 27.01
C LEU A 143 -12.52 4.25 27.88
N ASP A 144 -13.70 4.07 27.27
CA ASP A 144 -14.98 4.02 28.00
C ASP A 144 -15.03 2.89 29.04
N HIS A 145 -14.25 1.82 28.83
CA HIS A 145 -14.15 0.67 29.73
C HIS A 145 -12.90 0.71 30.64
N ASN A 146 -12.18 1.83 30.70
CA ASN A 146 -10.94 2.02 31.49
C ASN A 146 -9.85 0.97 31.19
N MET A 147 -9.81 0.48 29.94
CA MET A 147 -8.83 -0.52 29.49
C MET A 147 -7.53 0.13 28.99
N LEU A 148 -7.55 1.42 28.69
CA LEU A 148 -6.43 2.18 28.13
C LEU A 148 -6.22 3.49 28.90
N ALA A 149 -4.97 3.96 28.94
CA ALA A 149 -4.64 5.28 29.46
C ALA A 149 -5.17 6.37 28.52
N VAL A 150 -5.62 7.49 29.10
CA VAL A 150 -6.21 8.62 28.36
C VAL A 150 -5.23 9.23 27.36
N ASP A 151 -3.93 9.19 27.64
CA ASP A 151 -2.87 9.71 26.76
C ASP A 151 -2.86 9.03 25.37
N ILE A 152 -3.43 7.84 25.23
CA ILE A 152 -3.58 7.15 23.94
C ILE A 152 -4.43 7.96 22.97
N ALA A 153 -5.35 8.80 23.46
CA ALA A 153 -6.18 9.67 22.64
C ALA A 153 -5.37 10.68 21.78
N HIS A 154 -4.13 10.98 22.17
CA HIS A 154 -3.23 11.90 21.48
C HIS A 154 -2.10 11.20 20.72
N THR A 155 -2.06 9.86 20.73
CA THR A 155 -1.01 9.12 20.01
C THR A 155 -1.16 9.31 18.51
N THR A 156 -0.04 9.61 17.84
CA THR A 156 -0.03 9.92 16.41
C THR A 156 -0.31 8.68 15.57
N ASP A 157 -1.20 8.82 14.61
CA ASP A 157 -1.51 7.86 13.55
C ASP A 157 -1.52 8.60 12.21
N VAL A 158 -0.37 8.55 11.53
CA VAL A 158 -0.19 9.09 10.17
C VAL A 158 0.45 8.03 9.30
N GLY A 159 0.24 8.12 8.00
CA GLY A 159 0.88 7.25 7.04
C GLY A 159 -0.08 6.65 6.04
N ALA A 160 0.52 6.21 4.93
CA ALA A 160 -0.16 5.50 3.87
C ALA A 160 -0.42 4.01 4.19
N SER A 161 -0.02 3.53 5.36
CA SER A 161 0.14 2.10 5.65
C SER A 161 -1.17 1.32 5.55
N TYR A 162 -2.29 1.88 6.03
CA TYR A 162 -3.60 1.25 5.95
C TYR A 162 -4.04 1.06 4.49
N GLY A 163 -3.99 2.12 3.69
CA GLY A 163 -4.29 2.03 2.26
C GLY A 163 -3.34 1.08 1.51
N PHE A 164 -2.04 1.10 1.85
CA PHE A 164 -1.04 0.22 1.27
C PHE A 164 -1.35 -1.27 1.53
N TYR A 165 -1.65 -1.63 2.78
CA TYR A 165 -1.96 -3.02 3.14
C TYR A 165 -3.28 -3.49 2.54
N ALA A 166 -4.31 -2.63 2.49
CA ALA A 166 -5.57 -2.95 1.83
C ALA A 166 -5.40 -3.22 0.33
N VAL A 167 -4.65 -2.37 -0.37
CA VAL A 167 -4.35 -2.57 -1.80
C VAL A 167 -3.52 -3.83 -2.01
N THR A 168 -2.53 -4.10 -1.16
CA THR A 168 -1.69 -5.30 -1.24
C THR A 168 -2.55 -6.56 -1.09
N ALA A 169 -3.44 -6.59 -0.10
CA ALA A 169 -4.37 -7.69 0.12
C ALA A 169 -5.30 -7.90 -1.09
N ALA A 170 -5.87 -6.83 -1.64
CA ALA A 170 -6.70 -6.92 -2.86
C ALA A 170 -5.91 -7.39 -4.09
N PHE A 171 -4.64 -6.99 -4.21
CA PHE A 171 -3.76 -7.42 -5.29
C PHE A 171 -3.44 -8.92 -5.19
N ILE A 172 -3.16 -9.45 -3.99
CA ILE A 172 -2.92 -10.88 -3.74
C ILE A 172 -4.07 -11.74 -4.26
N MET A 173 -5.32 -11.25 -4.19
CA MET A 173 -6.49 -11.97 -4.71
C MET A 173 -6.46 -12.20 -6.23
N HIS A 174 -5.55 -11.57 -6.96
CA HIS A 174 -5.34 -11.83 -8.39
C HIS A 174 -4.42 -13.03 -8.67
N PHE A 175 -3.69 -13.52 -7.67
CA PHE A 175 -2.92 -14.76 -7.79
C PHE A 175 -3.86 -15.97 -7.73
N THR A 176 -3.40 -17.14 -8.17
CA THR A 176 -4.21 -18.38 -8.19
C THR A 176 -3.51 -19.52 -7.46
N GLY A 177 -4.29 -20.53 -7.03
CA GLY A 177 -3.77 -21.74 -6.40
C GLY A 177 -2.93 -21.47 -5.15
N ARG A 178 -1.81 -22.20 -5.03
CA ARG A 178 -0.92 -22.15 -3.86
C ARG A 178 -0.31 -20.77 -3.63
N LEU A 179 0.00 -20.03 -4.69
CA LEU A 179 0.64 -18.71 -4.57
C LEU A 179 -0.25 -17.70 -3.85
N ARG A 180 -1.56 -17.71 -4.13
CA ARG A 180 -2.52 -16.86 -3.40
C ARG A 180 -2.51 -17.17 -1.91
N VAL A 181 -2.59 -18.45 -1.56
CA VAL A 181 -2.63 -18.90 -0.17
C VAL A 181 -1.34 -18.53 0.54
N ILE A 182 -0.18 -18.81 -0.05
CA ILE A 182 1.12 -18.47 0.53
C ILE A 182 1.25 -16.96 0.74
N ALA A 183 0.94 -16.14 -0.27
CA ALA A 183 1.06 -14.69 -0.16
C ALA A 183 0.08 -14.10 0.86
N ALA A 184 -1.19 -14.56 0.88
CA ALA A 184 -2.18 -14.11 1.84
C ALA A 184 -1.79 -14.52 3.27
N SER A 185 -1.41 -15.79 3.48
CA SER A 185 -0.96 -16.28 4.78
C SER A 185 0.32 -15.61 5.26
N ALA A 186 1.26 -15.31 4.36
CA ALA A 186 2.48 -14.59 4.73
C ALA A 186 2.18 -13.15 5.17
N LEU A 187 1.36 -12.42 4.41
CA LEU A 187 0.96 -11.06 4.76
C LEU A 187 0.17 -11.03 6.08
N THR A 188 -0.84 -11.87 6.21
CA THR A 188 -1.64 -11.96 7.44
C THR A 188 -0.78 -12.40 8.62
N GLY A 189 0.06 -13.43 8.45
CA GLY A 189 0.94 -13.93 9.49
C GLY A 189 1.93 -12.87 9.97
N TYR A 190 2.54 -12.12 9.05
CA TYR A 190 3.42 -11.00 9.38
C TYR A 190 2.70 -9.95 10.24
N LEU A 191 1.49 -9.53 9.85
CA LEU A 191 0.74 -8.50 10.59
C LEU A 191 0.17 -9.02 11.92
N VAL A 192 -0.20 -10.30 12.00
CA VAL A 192 -0.60 -10.92 13.27
C VAL A 192 0.59 -10.96 14.23
N VAL A 193 1.77 -11.36 13.74
CA VAL A 193 3.01 -11.33 14.54
C VAL A 193 3.30 -9.89 14.98
N ALA A 194 3.24 -8.91 14.08
CA ALA A 194 3.42 -7.50 14.44
C ALA A 194 2.44 -7.06 15.54
N ALA A 195 1.14 -7.39 15.41
CA ALA A 195 0.14 -7.07 16.43
C ALA A 195 0.38 -7.76 17.79
N LEU A 196 0.86 -9.00 17.79
CA LEU A 196 1.15 -9.74 19.02
C LEU A 196 2.33 -9.14 19.81
N TYR A 197 3.34 -8.59 19.12
CA TYR A 197 4.54 -8.04 19.74
C TYR A 197 4.48 -6.52 19.94
N GLY A 198 3.94 -5.76 18.96
CA GLY A 198 3.84 -4.31 18.99
C GLY A 198 2.68 -3.81 19.86
N GLN A 199 1.56 -4.55 19.85
CA GLN A 199 0.33 -4.25 20.60
C GLN A 199 -0.17 -2.80 20.48
N SER A 200 0.11 -2.14 19.35
CA SER A 200 -0.38 -0.80 19.07
C SER A 200 -1.74 -0.85 18.36
N PHE A 201 -2.55 0.21 18.51
CA PHE A 201 -3.79 0.34 17.74
C PHE A 201 -3.52 0.35 16.22
N THR A 202 -2.35 0.82 15.79
CA THR A 202 -1.91 0.81 14.40
C THR A 202 -1.76 -0.61 13.85
N ASP A 203 -1.26 -1.55 14.66
CA ASP A 203 -1.16 -2.96 14.26
C ASP A 203 -2.55 -3.58 14.01
N TYR A 204 -3.52 -3.27 14.87
CA TYR A 204 -4.91 -3.70 14.66
C TYR A 204 -5.54 -2.99 13.45
N GLY A 205 -5.15 -1.74 13.18
CA GLY A 205 -5.49 -1.02 11.96
C GLY A 205 -4.95 -1.72 10.70
N HIS A 206 -3.72 -2.23 10.73
CA HIS A 206 -3.16 -3.01 9.62
C HIS A 206 -3.96 -4.29 9.37
N LEU A 207 -4.38 -4.98 10.43
CA LEU A 207 -5.24 -6.17 10.33
C LEU A 207 -6.62 -5.83 9.75
N ALA A 208 -7.24 -4.73 10.19
CA ALA A 208 -8.49 -4.25 9.62
C ALA A 208 -8.34 -3.89 8.14
N ALA A 209 -7.25 -3.21 7.77
CA ALA A 209 -6.95 -2.83 6.39
C ALA A 209 -6.83 -4.04 5.45
N ILE A 210 -6.10 -5.10 5.84
CA ILE A 210 -6.02 -6.31 5.01
C ILE A 210 -7.36 -7.04 4.91
N ALA A 211 -8.18 -7.03 5.97
CA ALA A 211 -9.51 -7.63 5.94
C ALA A 211 -10.42 -6.91 4.94
N ILE A 212 -10.39 -5.57 4.94
CA ILE A 212 -11.08 -4.74 3.94
C ILE A 212 -10.57 -5.06 2.54
N GLY A 213 -9.25 -5.10 2.34
CA GLY A 213 -8.62 -5.39 1.05
C GLY A 213 -9.01 -6.75 0.47
N PHE A 214 -9.00 -7.81 1.29
CA PHE A 214 -9.46 -9.13 0.86
C PHE A 214 -10.95 -9.16 0.52
N ALA A 215 -11.78 -8.36 1.22
CA ALA A 215 -13.22 -8.27 0.98
C ALA A 215 -13.58 -7.52 -0.32
N VAL A 216 -12.71 -6.64 -0.86
CA VAL A 216 -12.98 -5.89 -2.10
C VAL A 216 -13.26 -6.82 -3.30
N HIS A 217 -12.48 -7.90 -3.45
CA HIS A 217 -12.61 -8.83 -4.57
C HIS A 217 -13.98 -9.56 -4.64
N PRO A 218 -14.44 -10.26 -3.57
CA PRO A 218 -15.75 -10.90 -3.58
C PRO A 218 -16.89 -9.88 -3.70
N VAL A 219 -16.82 -8.71 -3.04
CA VAL A 219 -17.85 -7.68 -3.12
C VAL A 219 -18.00 -7.15 -4.55
N ALA A 220 -16.90 -6.82 -5.22
CA ALA A 220 -16.93 -6.37 -6.61
C ALA A 220 -17.56 -7.43 -7.55
N THR A 221 -17.24 -8.70 -7.31
CA THR A 221 -17.81 -9.83 -8.08
C THR A 221 -19.31 -9.95 -7.85
N LEU A 222 -19.78 -9.83 -6.61
CA LEU A 222 -21.19 -9.90 -6.25
C LEU A 222 -22.00 -8.73 -6.83
N VAL A 223 -21.47 -7.49 -6.75
CA VAL A 223 -22.11 -6.30 -7.30
C VAL A 223 -22.25 -6.39 -8.82
N CYS A 224 -21.18 -6.77 -9.53
CA CYS A 224 -21.23 -6.99 -10.98
C CYS A 224 -22.26 -8.05 -11.37
N ARG A 225 -22.34 -9.17 -10.63
CA ARG A 225 -23.35 -10.22 -10.88
C ARG A 225 -24.77 -9.71 -10.65
N ARG A 226 -25.01 -8.93 -9.58
CA ARG A 226 -26.32 -8.33 -9.30
C ARG A 226 -26.75 -7.36 -10.39
N TRP A 227 -25.88 -6.43 -10.79
CA TRP A 227 -26.18 -5.48 -11.87
C TRP A 227 -26.42 -6.15 -13.22
N GLY A 228 -25.69 -7.22 -13.55
CA GLY A 228 -25.93 -8.01 -14.74
C GLY A 228 -27.33 -8.65 -14.76
N ARG A 229 -27.78 -9.18 -13.62
CA ARG A 229 -29.14 -9.74 -13.48
C ARG A 229 -30.23 -8.68 -13.61
N SER A 230 -30.05 -7.51 -12.98
CA SER A 230 -31.01 -6.40 -13.07
C SER A 230 -31.18 -5.86 -14.50
N ARG A 231 -30.11 -5.85 -15.30
CA ARG A 231 -30.19 -5.45 -16.72
C ARG A 231 -30.91 -6.46 -17.60
N LEU A 232 -30.76 -7.75 -17.31
CA LEU A 232 -31.46 -8.82 -18.05
C LEU A 232 -32.94 -8.94 -17.63
N ALA A 233 -33.29 -8.47 -16.43
CA ALA A 233 -34.67 -8.46 -15.92
C ALA A 233 -35.47 -7.21 -16.31
N ALA A 234 -34.85 -6.18 -16.92
CA ALA A 234 -35.58 -5.03 -17.43
C ALA A 234 -36.34 -5.44 -18.72
N PRO A 235 -37.67 -5.22 -18.78
CA PRO A 235 -38.44 -5.55 -19.98
C PRO A 235 -37.88 -4.79 -21.18
N ALA A 236 -37.64 -5.50 -22.28
CA ALA A 236 -37.20 -4.88 -23.53
C ALA A 236 -38.21 -3.80 -23.90
N ALA A 237 -37.75 -2.54 -23.98
CA ALA A 237 -38.57 -1.45 -24.45
C ALA A 237 -39.07 -1.83 -25.85
N THR A 238 -40.37 -2.13 -25.95
CA THR A 238 -41.04 -2.39 -27.22
C THR A 238 -40.98 -1.11 -28.02
N VAL A 239 -40.14 -1.09 -29.05
CA VAL A 239 -40.12 -0.03 -30.05
C VAL A 239 -41.35 -0.25 -30.93
N SER A 240 -42.36 0.59 -30.74
CA SER A 240 -43.53 0.75 -31.62
C SER A 240 -43.27 1.81 -32.67
#